data_AF-X1G3P8-F1
#
_entry.id   AF-X1G3P8-F1
#
_cell.length_a   1.000
_cell.length_b   1.000
_cell.length_c   1.000
_cell.angle_alpha   90.00
_cell.angle_beta   90.00
_cell.angle_gamma   90.00
#
_symmetry.space_group_name_H-M   'P 1'
#
loop_
_entity.id
_entity.type
_entity.pdbx_description
1 polymer ?
#
loop_
_entity_poly.entity_id
_entity_poly.type
_entity_poly.pdbx_seq_one_letter_code
_entity_poly.pdbx_strand_id
1 'polypeptide(L)'
;MYFKQDRMKCFIFDNSNNSIELEKTVVTYVSAQGLIDHAREFALKAYNFDKEKNYSEAVPYYLDAAEALMKAIRFERNPQIARTLKKKAEMYLARSKELRELLKKRKEKKSTAGDDVEDDKLSGAISDIIVTEKPSVTLKDIAGLENAKQTLREAIVLPLMRPDLFSGARRPWKGILLFGPPGCGKTLIAKATAAEVEATFFNVSASSIISKWLGESEKLVKTLFQLAREKQPSIIFIDEVDALAGARGGEHDAMRRVKTELLTSMDGLS
;
A
#
# COMPACT_ATOMS: atom_id res chain seq x y z
N MET A 1 4.36 26.64 5.87
CA MET A 1 5.54 25.74 5.89
C MET A 1 5.11 24.39 6.44
N TYR A 2 5.27 23.34 5.63
CA TYR A 2 5.24 21.90 5.95
C TYR A 2 4.08 21.33 6.79
N PHE A 3 2.97 20.97 6.14
CA PHE A 3 2.15 19.82 6.56
C PHE A 3 2.27 18.72 5.49
N LYS A 4 3.46 18.12 5.44
CA LYS A 4 3.79 16.92 4.65
C LYS A 4 3.96 15.69 5.57
N GLN A 5 3.50 15.78 6.82
CA GLN A 5 3.70 14.76 7.85
C GLN A 5 2.47 13.87 8.01
N ASP A 6 2.72 12.58 7.81
CA ASP A 6 1.99 11.43 8.35
C ASP A 6 0.66 11.03 7.70
N ARG A 7 0.70 10.66 6.41
CA ARG A 7 -0.32 9.80 5.77
C ARG A 7 0.05 8.30 5.77
N MET A 8 0.88 7.89 6.72
CA MET A 8 1.28 6.51 6.91
C MET A 8 0.51 5.92 8.08
N LYS A 9 -0.19 4.80 7.88
CA LYS A 9 -0.95 4.11 8.94
C LYS A 9 -0.43 2.69 9.06
N CYS A 10 0.09 2.34 10.24
CA CYS A 10 0.61 1.01 10.54
C CYS A 10 -0.48 0.21 11.23
N PHE A 11 -0.70 -1.04 10.81
CA PHE A 11 -1.52 -2.00 11.52
C PHE A 11 -0.61 -2.96 12.25
N ILE A 12 -0.84 -3.12 13.54
CA ILE A 12 -0.24 -4.13 14.42
C ILE A 12 -1.36 -5.11 14.76
N PHE A 13 -1.13 -6.40 15.01
CA PHE A 13 -2.19 -7.31 15.48
C PHE A 13 -1.73 -8.17 16.65
N ASP A 14 -2.37 -7.99 17.81
CA ASP A 14 -2.20 -8.79 19.03
C ASP A 14 -3.31 -9.85 19.10
N ASN A 15 -3.06 -10.92 19.84
CA ASN A 15 -3.99 -12.03 20.05
C ASN A 15 -4.38 -12.09 21.53
N SER A 16 -5.31 -11.23 21.97
CA SER A 16 -5.89 -11.33 23.32
C SER A 16 -7.30 -10.73 23.43
N ASN A 17 -8.15 -11.34 24.26
CA ASN A 17 -9.61 -11.15 24.37
C ASN A 17 -10.05 -9.79 24.97
N ASN A 18 -10.93 -9.03 24.29
CA ASN A 18 -12.27 -8.57 24.74
C ASN A 18 -12.93 -7.54 23.79
N SER A 19 -14.27 -7.58 23.65
CA SER A 19 -15.14 -6.81 22.74
C SER A 19 -15.20 -5.27 22.89
N ILE A 20 -15.74 -4.53 21.89
CA ILE A 20 -16.79 -3.46 21.97
C ILE A 20 -17.13 -2.83 20.58
N GLU A 21 -18.39 -2.35 20.43
CA GLU A 21 -19.09 -1.74 19.28
C GLU A 21 -18.69 -0.26 18.93
N LEU A 22 -18.86 0.35 17.71
CA LEU A 22 -20.10 0.98 17.17
C LEU A 22 -19.98 1.56 15.71
N GLU A 23 -21.10 1.45 14.94
CA GLU A 23 -21.79 2.14 13.80
C GLU A 23 -21.30 3.30 12.83
N LYS A 24 -21.58 3.09 11.51
CA LYS A 24 -22.19 3.96 10.41
C LYS A 24 -21.39 4.64 9.23
N THR A 25 -21.42 3.96 8.05
CA THR A 25 -21.80 4.27 6.61
C THR A 25 -21.50 5.59 5.85
N VAL A 26 -21.03 5.52 4.55
CA VAL A 26 -21.58 6.08 3.24
C VAL A 26 -20.78 5.57 1.99
N VAL A 27 -21.42 5.43 0.80
CA VAL A 27 -20.88 4.96 -0.52
C VAL A 27 -21.27 5.94 -1.65
N THR A 28 -20.41 6.19 -2.65
CA THR A 28 -20.74 6.94 -3.89
C THR A 28 -20.49 6.16 -5.21
N TYR A 29 -21.35 6.38 -6.21
CA TYR A 29 -21.33 5.78 -7.56
C TYR A 29 -20.48 6.61 -8.54
N VAL A 30 -19.68 5.97 -9.42
CA VAL A 30 -18.86 6.64 -10.46
C VAL A 30 -19.45 6.40 -11.86
N SER A 31 -19.58 7.44 -12.68
CA SER A 31 -20.14 7.39 -14.04
C SER A 31 -19.08 7.02 -15.10
N ALA A 32 -19.51 6.50 -16.26
CA ALA A 32 -18.61 6.11 -17.38
C ALA A 32 -17.74 7.28 -17.87
N GLN A 33 -18.28 8.49 -17.87
CA GLN A 33 -17.55 9.70 -18.25
C GLN A 33 -16.42 10.01 -17.24
N GLY A 34 -16.67 9.83 -15.94
CA GLY A 34 -15.64 10.02 -14.91
C GLY A 34 -14.47 9.05 -15.06
N LEU A 35 -14.72 7.81 -15.46
CA LEU A 35 -13.66 6.83 -15.75
C LEU A 35 -12.78 7.26 -16.94
N ILE A 36 -13.37 7.87 -17.96
CA ILE A 36 -12.65 8.36 -19.14
C ILE A 36 -11.78 9.56 -18.77
N ASP A 37 -12.28 10.46 -17.92
CA ASP A 37 -11.52 11.63 -17.48
C ASP A 37 -10.36 11.24 -16.55
N HIS A 38 -10.56 10.27 -15.64
CA HIS A 38 -9.46 9.66 -14.88
C HIS A 38 -8.40 9.02 -15.79
N ALA A 39 -8.81 8.30 -16.83
CA ALA A 39 -7.88 7.72 -17.79
C ALA A 39 -7.02 8.79 -18.49
N ARG A 40 -7.60 9.95 -18.82
CA ARG A 40 -6.87 11.07 -19.43
C ARG A 40 -5.84 11.66 -18.47
N GLU A 41 -6.19 11.82 -17.20
CA GLU A 41 -5.26 12.36 -16.20
C GLU A 41 -4.06 11.42 -16.00
N PHE A 42 -4.31 10.13 -15.84
CA PHE A 42 -3.23 9.14 -15.73
C PHE A 42 -2.37 9.08 -16.98
N ALA A 43 -2.96 9.12 -18.17
CA ALA A 43 -2.20 9.15 -19.42
C ALA A 43 -1.31 10.40 -19.55
N LEU A 44 -1.77 11.57 -19.09
CA LEU A 44 -0.98 12.79 -19.09
C LEU A 44 0.21 12.70 -18.13
N LYS A 45 -0.01 12.17 -16.91
CA LYS A 45 1.07 11.91 -15.95
C LYS A 45 2.10 10.92 -16.52
N ALA A 46 1.62 9.82 -17.10
CA ALA A 46 2.46 8.82 -17.74
C ALA A 46 3.34 9.43 -18.84
N TYR A 47 2.75 10.26 -19.71
CA TYR A 47 3.47 10.94 -20.79
C TYR A 47 4.57 11.86 -20.27
N ASN A 48 4.31 12.63 -19.20
CA ASN A 48 5.31 13.52 -18.62
C ASN A 48 6.50 12.75 -18.06
N PHE A 49 6.27 11.68 -17.30
CA PHE A 49 7.33 10.82 -16.78
C PHE A 49 8.10 10.09 -17.90
N ASP A 50 7.40 9.64 -18.94
CA ASP A 50 8.01 9.02 -20.13
C ASP A 50 8.93 9.99 -20.86
N LYS A 51 8.49 11.25 -21.05
CA LYS A 51 9.29 12.33 -21.65
C LYS A 51 10.55 12.64 -20.83
N GLU A 52 10.45 12.59 -19.51
CA GLU A 52 11.57 12.76 -18.58
C GLU A 52 12.49 11.53 -18.48
N LYS A 53 12.20 10.46 -19.23
CA LYS A 53 12.87 9.16 -19.15
C LYS A 53 12.80 8.51 -17.76
N ASN A 54 11.83 8.92 -16.95
CA ASN A 54 11.51 8.33 -15.66
C ASN A 54 10.56 7.14 -15.85
N TYR A 55 11.09 6.07 -16.46
CA TYR A 55 10.27 4.94 -16.88
C TYR A 55 9.68 4.13 -15.71
N SER A 56 10.30 4.16 -14.52
CA SER A 56 9.75 3.46 -13.34
C SER A 56 8.41 4.05 -12.90
N GLU A 57 8.28 5.38 -12.97
CA GLU A 57 7.05 6.10 -12.63
C GLU A 57 6.07 6.14 -13.81
N ALA A 58 6.53 6.18 -15.06
CA ALA A 58 5.64 6.22 -16.23
C ALA A 58 4.81 4.94 -16.42
N VAL A 59 5.39 3.78 -16.16
CA VAL A 59 4.75 2.46 -16.37
C VAL A 59 3.45 2.28 -15.57
N PRO A 60 3.40 2.49 -14.24
CA PRO A 60 2.16 2.30 -13.47
C PRO A 60 1.03 3.23 -13.97
N TYR A 61 1.34 4.48 -14.32
CA TYR A 61 0.33 5.41 -14.83
C TYR A 61 -0.24 5.01 -16.20
N TYR A 62 0.58 4.44 -17.11
CA TYR A 62 0.05 3.89 -18.35
C TYR A 62 -0.87 2.67 -18.11
N LEU A 63 -0.56 1.83 -17.13
CA LEU A 63 -1.41 0.68 -16.76
C LEU A 63 -2.73 1.14 -16.14
N ASP A 64 -2.69 2.09 -15.20
CA ASP A 64 -3.90 2.64 -14.57
C ASP A 64 -4.79 3.36 -15.59
N ALA A 65 -4.21 4.07 -16.57
CA ALA A 65 -4.94 4.66 -17.68
C ALA A 65 -5.63 3.60 -18.56
N ALA A 66 -4.93 2.50 -18.87
CA ALA A 66 -5.49 1.39 -19.65
C ALA A 66 -6.64 0.69 -18.90
N GLU A 67 -6.48 0.48 -17.59
CA GLU A 67 -7.50 -0.14 -16.74
C GLU A 67 -8.78 0.72 -16.67
N ALA A 68 -8.62 2.03 -16.48
CA ALA A 68 -9.74 2.97 -16.45
C ALA A 68 -10.51 2.97 -17.79
N LEU A 69 -9.81 2.92 -18.92
CA LEU A 69 -10.45 2.79 -20.24
C LEU A 69 -11.16 1.44 -20.40
N MET A 70 -10.57 0.33 -19.95
CA MET A 70 -11.21 -0.99 -20.01
C MET A 70 -12.46 -1.06 -19.14
N LYS A 71 -12.47 -0.42 -17.97
CA LYS A 71 -13.67 -0.27 -17.14
C LYS A 71 -14.72 0.59 -17.83
N ALA A 72 -14.34 1.70 -18.47
CA ALA A 72 -15.25 2.56 -19.20
C ALA A 72 -15.94 1.83 -20.37
N ILE A 73 -15.23 0.94 -21.09
CA ILE A 73 -15.79 0.14 -22.19
C ILE A 73 -16.98 -0.72 -21.71
N ARG A 74 -16.96 -1.22 -20.47
CA ARG A 74 -18.06 -2.04 -19.93
C ARG A 74 -19.39 -1.28 -19.83
N PHE A 75 -19.33 0.05 -19.76
CA PHE A 75 -20.50 0.92 -19.64
C PHE A 75 -20.83 1.66 -20.95
N GLU A 76 -19.97 1.54 -21.97
CA GLU A 76 -20.13 2.25 -23.24
C GLU A 76 -21.11 1.51 -24.16
N ARG A 77 -22.22 2.18 -24.50
CA ARG A 77 -23.26 1.60 -25.38
C ARG A 77 -22.95 1.79 -26.85
N ASN A 78 -22.08 2.74 -27.20
CA ASN A 78 -21.70 3.01 -28.58
C ASN A 78 -20.51 2.13 -29.01
N PRO A 79 -20.68 1.20 -29.97
CA PRO A 79 -19.62 0.29 -30.41
C PRO A 79 -18.39 1.01 -31.01
N GLN A 80 -18.58 2.19 -31.62
CA GLN A 80 -17.48 2.95 -32.21
C GLN A 80 -16.59 3.56 -31.12
N ILE A 81 -17.21 4.16 -30.08
CA ILE A 81 -16.47 4.72 -28.94
C ILE A 81 -15.74 3.60 -28.19
N ALA A 82 -16.40 2.46 -27.96
CA ALA A 82 -15.78 1.29 -27.35
C ALA A 82 -14.54 0.81 -28.11
N ARG A 83 -14.60 0.76 -29.45
CA ARG A 83 -13.43 0.43 -30.30
C ARG A 83 -12.30 1.45 -30.14
N THR A 84 -12.61 2.75 -30.10
CA THR A 84 -11.60 3.80 -29.89
C THR A 84 -10.94 3.71 -28.52
N LEU A 85 -11.73 3.50 -27.46
CA LEU A 85 -11.21 3.34 -26.09
C LEU A 85 -10.33 2.09 -25.98
N LYS A 86 -10.76 0.98 -26.60
CA LYS A 86 -9.97 -0.27 -26.65
C LYS A 86 -8.62 -0.04 -27.32
N LYS A 87 -8.60 0.61 -28.48
CA LYS A 87 -7.37 0.93 -29.21
C LYS A 87 -6.41 1.78 -28.36
N LYS A 88 -6.94 2.75 -27.61
CA LYS A 88 -6.12 3.56 -26.68
C LYS A 88 -5.57 2.74 -25.51
N ALA A 89 -6.38 1.86 -24.91
CA ALA A 89 -5.93 0.98 -23.84
C ALA A 89 -4.80 0.06 -24.32
N GLU A 90 -4.94 -0.53 -25.51
CA GLU A 90 -3.90 -1.35 -26.14
C GLU A 90 -2.61 -0.56 -26.39
N MET A 91 -2.70 0.70 -26.83
CA MET A 91 -1.53 1.58 -26.99
C MET A 91 -0.80 1.81 -25.66
N TYR A 92 -1.52 2.07 -24.56
CA TYR A 92 -0.88 2.27 -23.25
C TYR A 92 -0.24 1.00 -22.70
N LEU A 93 -0.88 -0.17 -22.91
CA LEU A 93 -0.30 -1.46 -22.55
C LEU A 93 0.97 -1.77 -23.36
N ALA A 94 0.96 -1.48 -24.66
CA ALA A 94 2.13 -1.66 -25.53
C ALA A 94 3.30 -0.78 -25.07
N ARG A 95 3.04 0.51 -24.83
CA ARG A 95 4.06 1.45 -24.33
C ARG A 95 4.62 1.00 -22.98
N SER A 96 3.76 0.54 -22.07
CA SER A 96 4.19 0.02 -20.77
C SER A 96 5.16 -1.16 -20.88
N LYS A 97 4.94 -2.06 -21.86
CA LYS A 97 5.83 -3.20 -22.11
C LYS A 97 7.20 -2.75 -22.62
N GLU A 98 7.23 -1.82 -23.59
CA GLU A 98 8.47 -1.24 -24.11
C GLU A 98 9.30 -0.60 -22.99
N LEU A 99 8.67 0.21 -22.14
CA LEU A 99 9.35 0.89 -21.02
C LEU A 99 9.92 -0.10 -20.00
N ARG A 100 9.20 -1.18 -19.70
CA ARG A 100 9.71 -2.26 -18.82
C ARG A 100 10.95 -2.94 -19.41
N GLU A 101 10.98 -3.16 -20.72
CA GLU A 101 12.14 -3.77 -21.39
C GLU A 101 13.36 -2.83 -21.38
N LEU A 102 13.14 -1.52 -21.55
CA LEU A 102 14.18 -0.51 -21.41
C LEU A 102 14.75 -0.47 -19.98
N LEU A 103 13.90 -0.59 -18.95
CA LEU A 103 14.34 -0.67 -17.56
C LEU A 103 15.19 -1.91 -17.31
N LYS A 104 14.81 -3.07 -17.88
CA LYS A 104 15.58 -4.31 -17.78
C LYS A 104 16.98 -4.17 -18.41
N LYS A 105 17.05 -3.65 -19.64
CA LYS A 105 18.33 -3.37 -20.35
C LYS A 105 19.20 -2.35 -19.60
N ARG A 106 18.58 -1.37 -18.92
CA ARG A 106 19.31 -0.38 -18.11
C ARG A 106 19.89 -0.98 -16.84
N LYS A 107 19.19 -1.92 -16.19
CA LYS A 107 19.71 -2.67 -15.05
C LYS A 107 20.90 -3.57 -15.44
N GLU A 108 20.80 -4.28 -16.56
CA GLU A 108 21.87 -5.14 -17.09
C GLU A 108 23.16 -4.38 -17.46
N LYS A 109 23.04 -3.12 -17.93
CA LYS A 109 24.20 -2.24 -18.18
C LYS A 109 24.79 -1.60 -16.91
N LYS A 110 24.02 -1.50 -15.83
CA LYS A 110 24.47 -0.89 -14.56
C LYS A 110 25.24 -1.89 -13.68
N SER A 111 25.00 -3.20 -13.85
CA SER A 111 25.72 -4.27 -13.13
C SER A 111 27.20 -4.46 -13.52
N THR A 112 27.72 -3.78 -14.55
CA THR A 112 29.13 -3.90 -14.99
C THR A 112 30.04 -2.73 -14.58
N ALA A 113 29.56 -1.75 -13.82
CA ALA A 113 30.35 -0.64 -13.29
C ALA A 113 30.07 -0.51 -11.77
N GLY A 114 31.13 -0.55 -10.96
CA GLY A 114 31.10 -0.89 -9.54
C GLY A 114 30.50 0.13 -8.56
N ASP A 115 30.37 -0.38 -7.32
CA ASP A 115 30.01 0.26 -6.05
C ASP A 115 28.65 0.97 -5.97
N ASP A 116 27.58 0.18 -5.74
CA ASP A 116 26.30 0.56 -5.10
C ASP A 116 25.49 -0.73 -4.74
N VAL A 117 26.17 -1.84 -4.42
CA VAL A 117 25.59 -3.21 -4.48
C VAL A 117 24.76 -3.60 -3.25
N GLU A 118 24.76 -2.82 -2.17
CA GLU A 118 24.05 -3.19 -0.93
C GLU A 118 22.56 -2.80 -0.94
N ASP A 119 22.18 -1.64 -1.50
CA ASP A 119 20.79 -1.17 -1.47
C ASP A 119 19.88 -1.89 -2.49
N ASP A 120 20.42 -2.32 -3.64
CA ASP A 120 19.63 -2.98 -4.69
C ASP A 120 19.31 -4.45 -4.35
N LYS A 121 20.19 -5.12 -3.57
CA LYS A 121 19.91 -6.45 -3.00
C LYS A 121 18.86 -6.40 -1.91
N LEU A 122 18.93 -5.38 -1.05
CA LEU A 122 17.94 -5.16 -0.01
C LEU A 122 16.57 -4.83 -0.62
N SER A 123 16.52 -3.97 -1.65
CA SER A 123 15.33 -3.67 -2.46
C SER A 123 14.70 -4.92 -3.10
N GLY A 124 15.52 -5.82 -3.65
CA GLY A 124 15.05 -7.12 -4.17
C GLY A 124 14.49 -8.04 -3.07
N ALA A 125 15.20 -8.17 -1.95
CA ALA A 125 14.74 -8.95 -0.80
C ALA A 125 13.45 -8.40 -0.17
N ILE A 126 13.30 -7.07 -0.19
CA ILE A 126 12.10 -6.34 0.21
C ILE A 126 10.94 -6.66 -0.74
N SER A 127 11.13 -6.68 -2.06
CA SER A 127 10.04 -7.05 -2.99
C SER A 127 9.55 -8.48 -2.82
N ASP A 128 10.43 -9.40 -2.36
CA ASP A 128 10.07 -10.79 -2.11
C ASP A 128 9.37 -11.01 -0.75
N ILE A 129 9.67 -10.17 0.25
CA ILE A 129 9.08 -10.27 1.61
C ILE A 129 7.83 -9.40 1.72
N ILE A 130 7.81 -8.26 1.05
CA ILE A 130 6.76 -7.26 1.13
C ILE A 130 5.86 -7.42 -0.09
N VAL A 131 4.82 -8.23 0.09
CA VAL A 131 3.79 -8.40 -0.94
C VAL A 131 3.02 -7.10 -1.06
N THR A 132 3.30 -6.35 -2.13
CA THR A 132 2.56 -5.14 -2.49
C THR A 132 1.36 -5.55 -3.33
N GLU A 133 0.18 -5.58 -2.70
CA GLU A 133 -1.08 -5.93 -3.37
C GLU A 133 -1.96 -4.68 -3.54
N LYS A 134 -2.69 -4.60 -4.67
CA LYS A 134 -3.92 -3.81 -4.76
C LYS A 134 -5.08 -4.77 -4.47
N PRO A 135 -5.55 -4.87 -3.22
CA PRO A 135 -6.64 -5.77 -2.88
C PRO A 135 -7.90 -5.39 -3.66
N SER A 136 -8.61 -6.39 -4.21
CA SER A 136 -9.83 -6.22 -4.99
C SER A 136 -11.11 -6.38 -4.16
N VAL A 137 -10.98 -6.75 -2.89
CA VAL A 137 -12.09 -6.98 -1.95
C VAL A 137 -12.49 -5.64 -1.35
N THR A 138 -13.80 -5.37 -1.23
CA THR A 138 -14.32 -4.17 -0.57
C THR A 138 -14.88 -4.49 0.82
N LEU A 139 -15.02 -3.50 1.71
CA LEU A 139 -15.61 -3.74 3.05
C LEU A 139 -17.06 -4.25 2.98
N LYS A 140 -17.74 -4.03 1.86
CA LYS A 140 -19.10 -4.53 1.63
C LYS A 140 -19.15 -6.03 1.39
N ASP A 141 -18.06 -6.60 0.89
CA ASP A 141 -17.96 -8.02 0.59
C ASP A 141 -17.74 -8.86 1.87
N ILE A 142 -17.49 -8.20 3.00
CA ILE A 142 -17.30 -8.82 4.31
C ILE A 142 -18.63 -8.80 5.06
N ALA A 143 -19.12 -9.94 5.52
CA ALA A 143 -20.32 -10.00 6.37
C ALA A 143 -19.96 -9.74 7.84
N GLY A 144 -20.79 -8.97 8.56
CA GLY A 144 -20.59 -8.67 9.98
C GLY A 144 -19.46 -7.68 10.27
N LEU A 145 -18.93 -7.68 11.51
CA LEU A 145 -17.83 -6.81 11.97
C LEU A 145 -18.09 -5.31 11.78
N GLU A 146 -19.34 -4.86 11.81
CA GLU A 146 -19.71 -3.48 11.47
C GLU A 146 -18.98 -2.43 12.31
N ASN A 147 -18.68 -2.74 13.56
CA ASN A 147 -17.93 -1.85 14.45
C ASN A 147 -16.46 -1.77 14.06
N ALA A 148 -15.83 -2.90 13.75
CA ALA A 148 -14.45 -2.90 13.27
C ALA A 148 -14.34 -2.17 11.93
N LYS A 149 -15.30 -2.39 11.02
CA LYS A 149 -15.40 -1.66 9.75
C LYS A 149 -15.54 -0.16 9.98
N GLN A 150 -16.41 0.25 10.89
CA GLN A 150 -16.61 1.66 11.21
C GLN A 150 -15.36 2.29 11.81
N THR A 151 -14.78 1.67 12.85
CA THR A 151 -13.55 2.15 13.49
C THR A 151 -12.43 2.26 12.46
N LEU A 152 -12.31 1.32 11.54
CA LEU A 152 -11.33 1.37 10.45
C LEU A 152 -11.61 2.54 9.49
N ARG A 153 -12.88 2.79 9.12
CA ARG A 153 -13.24 3.96 8.31
C ARG A 153 -12.90 5.27 9.03
N GLU A 154 -13.26 5.41 10.29
CA GLU A 154 -12.99 6.62 11.06
C GLU A 154 -11.50 6.83 11.33
N ALA A 155 -10.75 5.75 11.55
CA ALA A 155 -9.31 5.82 11.75
C ALA A 155 -8.56 6.08 10.43
N ILE A 156 -9.06 5.57 9.30
CA ILE A 156 -8.31 5.52 8.03
C ILE A 156 -8.88 6.46 6.97
N VAL A 157 -10.15 6.29 6.63
CA VAL A 157 -10.85 7.05 5.58
C VAL A 157 -11.08 8.50 6.02
N LEU A 158 -11.56 8.72 7.26
CA LEU A 158 -11.97 10.04 7.72
C LEU A 158 -10.81 11.07 7.75
N PRO A 159 -9.59 10.74 8.20
CA PRO A 159 -8.47 11.69 8.13
C PRO A 159 -8.01 11.98 6.70
N LEU A 160 -8.26 11.08 5.75
CA LEU A 160 -7.95 11.31 4.33
C LEU A 160 -9.00 12.22 3.68
N MET A 161 -10.28 12.04 4.02
CA MET A 161 -11.37 12.82 3.45
C MET A 161 -11.54 14.20 4.11
N ARG A 162 -11.30 14.30 5.43
CA ARG A 162 -11.54 15.50 6.25
C ARG A 162 -10.34 15.81 7.15
N PRO A 163 -9.20 16.22 6.57
CA PRO A 163 -8.00 16.56 7.34
C PRO A 163 -8.21 17.76 8.27
N ASP A 164 -9.18 18.64 7.98
CA ASP A 164 -9.57 19.78 8.80
C ASP A 164 -10.02 19.38 10.21
N LEU A 165 -10.66 18.21 10.34
CA LEU A 165 -11.12 17.68 11.62
C LEU A 165 -9.95 17.19 12.51
N PHE A 166 -8.77 16.97 11.93
CA PHE A 166 -7.59 16.46 12.63
C PHE A 166 -6.50 17.53 12.80
N SER A 167 -6.93 18.77 12.99
CA SER A 167 -6.06 19.90 13.33
C SER A 167 -5.98 20.11 14.85
N GLY A 168 -4.80 20.47 15.36
CA GLY A 168 -4.57 20.72 16.79
C GLY A 168 -4.45 19.45 17.64
N ALA A 169 -5.31 19.30 18.65
CA ALA A 169 -5.24 18.21 19.62
C ALA A 169 -5.71 16.85 19.06
N ARG A 170 -6.60 16.86 18.06
CA ARG A 170 -7.10 15.62 17.44
C ARG A 170 -6.13 15.17 16.36
N ARG A 171 -5.41 14.07 16.60
CA ARG A 171 -4.45 13.49 15.65
C ARG A 171 -5.01 12.23 14.99
N PRO A 172 -4.64 11.94 13.73
CA PRO A 172 -4.98 10.69 13.10
C PRO A 172 -4.32 9.52 13.83
N TRP A 173 -4.95 8.35 13.75
CA TRP A 173 -4.45 7.14 14.40
C TRP A 173 -3.21 6.66 13.67
N LYS A 174 -2.12 6.42 14.41
CA LYS A 174 -0.84 5.93 13.86
C LYS A 174 -0.79 4.40 13.77
N GLY A 175 -1.47 3.74 14.70
CA GLY A 175 -1.48 2.31 14.91
C GLY A 175 -2.91 1.80 15.11
N ILE A 176 -3.27 0.70 14.46
CA ILE A 176 -4.53 0.00 14.72
C ILE A 176 -4.21 -1.45 15.06
N LEU A 177 -4.74 -1.91 16.19
CA LEU A 177 -4.65 -3.28 16.68
C LEU A 177 -6.00 -3.95 16.47
N LEU A 178 -6.09 -4.97 15.60
CA LEU A 178 -7.22 -5.90 15.70
C LEU A 178 -6.75 -7.20 16.34
N PHE A 179 -7.67 -7.87 17.01
CA PHE A 179 -7.41 -9.09 17.75
C PHE A 179 -8.62 -10.01 17.69
N GLY A 180 -8.42 -11.28 18.02
CA GLY A 180 -9.50 -12.25 18.18
C GLY A 180 -9.14 -13.64 17.63
N PRO A 181 -10.08 -14.59 17.64
CA PRO A 181 -9.83 -15.96 17.19
C PRO A 181 -9.34 -16.05 15.74
N PRO A 182 -8.56 -17.08 15.37
CA PRO A 182 -8.18 -17.31 13.99
C PRO A 182 -9.44 -17.54 13.12
N GLY A 183 -9.40 -17.11 11.86
CA GLY A 183 -10.52 -17.28 10.92
C GLY A 183 -11.60 -16.19 10.97
N CYS A 184 -11.53 -15.20 11.87
CA CYS A 184 -12.50 -14.10 11.94
C CYS A 184 -12.30 -12.98 10.89
N GLY A 185 -11.59 -13.23 9.77
CA GLY A 185 -11.49 -12.25 8.67
C GLY A 185 -10.63 -11.00 8.95
N LYS A 186 -9.72 -11.04 9.93
CA LYS A 186 -8.79 -9.95 10.28
C LYS A 186 -7.93 -9.45 9.11
N THR A 187 -7.28 -10.37 8.41
CA THR A 187 -6.50 -10.06 7.20
C THR A 187 -7.40 -9.57 6.08
N LEU A 188 -8.61 -10.13 5.97
CA LEU A 188 -9.58 -9.77 4.94
C LEU A 188 -10.09 -8.34 5.10
N ILE A 189 -10.41 -7.92 6.33
CA ILE A 189 -10.88 -6.55 6.62
C ILE A 189 -9.76 -5.51 6.44
N ALA A 190 -8.51 -5.85 6.78
CA ALA A 190 -7.36 -4.97 6.50
C ALA A 190 -7.15 -4.77 4.99
N LYS A 191 -7.15 -5.86 4.21
CA LYS A 191 -7.07 -5.80 2.74
C LYS A 191 -8.24 -5.01 2.15
N ALA A 192 -9.45 -5.25 2.62
CA ALA A 192 -10.62 -4.54 2.15
C ALA A 192 -10.55 -3.02 2.44
N THR A 193 -10.00 -2.65 3.60
CA THR A 193 -9.83 -1.24 3.97
C THR A 193 -8.81 -0.56 3.08
N ALA A 194 -7.71 -1.24 2.76
CA ALA A 194 -6.73 -0.73 1.81
C ALA A 194 -7.32 -0.54 0.41
N ALA A 195 -8.19 -1.45 -0.04
CA ALA A 195 -8.91 -1.30 -1.29
C ALA A 195 -9.86 -0.09 -1.28
N GLU A 196 -10.58 0.14 -0.17
CA GLU A 196 -11.55 1.24 -0.05
C GLU A 196 -10.89 2.63 -0.13
N VAL A 197 -9.66 2.77 0.34
CA VAL A 197 -8.90 4.04 0.27
C VAL A 197 -7.85 4.08 -0.85
N GLU A 198 -7.85 3.10 -1.74
CA GLU A 198 -6.85 2.94 -2.81
C GLU A 198 -5.40 3.05 -2.29
N ALA A 199 -5.15 2.54 -1.08
CA ALA A 199 -3.85 2.60 -0.44
C ALA A 199 -2.95 1.43 -0.85
N THR A 200 -1.64 1.69 -0.91
CA THR A 200 -0.65 0.64 -1.08
C THR A 200 -0.68 -0.29 0.14
N PHE A 201 -1.02 -1.56 -0.06
CA PHE A 201 -1.03 -2.55 1.00
C PHE A 201 0.28 -3.32 1.05
N PHE A 202 1.03 -3.16 2.14
CA PHE A 202 2.23 -3.92 2.44
C PHE A 202 1.89 -5.02 3.42
N ASN A 203 1.92 -6.28 2.98
CA ASN A 203 1.72 -7.43 3.86
C ASN A 203 3.06 -8.01 4.29
N VAL A 204 3.31 -8.06 5.60
CA VAL A 204 4.52 -8.61 6.17
C VAL A 204 4.15 -9.50 7.36
N SER A 205 4.72 -10.70 7.43
CA SER A 205 4.62 -11.53 8.64
C SER A 205 5.74 -11.16 9.62
N ALA A 206 5.38 -10.98 10.88
CA ALA A 206 6.31 -10.73 11.98
C ALA A 206 7.43 -11.79 12.06
N SER A 207 7.09 -13.06 11.88
CA SER A 207 8.05 -14.17 11.87
C SER A 207 9.04 -14.10 10.69
N SER A 208 8.63 -13.52 9.56
CA SER A 208 9.48 -13.31 8.38
C SER A 208 10.50 -12.18 8.58
N ILE A 209 10.16 -11.14 9.36
CA ILE A 209 11.08 -10.05 9.73
C ILE A 209 12.22 -10.61 10.61
N ILE A 210 11.91 -11.54 11.52
CA ILE A 210 12.87 -12.05 12.52
C ILE A 210 13.77 -13.16 11.94
N SER A 211 13.21 -14.09 11.17
CA SER A 211 13.85 -15.37 10.86
C SER A 211 14.92 -15.35 9.76
N LYS A 212 14.81 -14.47 8.76
CA LYS A 212 15.68 -14.52 7.58
C LYS A 212 17.01 -13.75 7.72
N TRP A 213 17.11 -12.79 8.64
CA TRP A 213 18.22 -11.82 8.66
C TRP A 213 18.52 -11.26 10.06
N LEU A 214 19.05 -12.09 10.96
CA LEU A 214 19.44 -11.67 12.32
C LEU A 214 20.44 -10.49 12.36
N GLY A 215 21.07 -10.13 11.22
CA GLY A 215 21.93 -8.93 11.07
C GLY A 215 21.39 -7.80 10.16
N GLU A 216 20.38 -8.05 9.31
CA GLU A 216 19.83 -7.04 8.35
C GLU A 216 18.34 -6.71 8.57
N SER A 217 17.70 -7.33 9.58
CA SER A 217 16.29 -7.11 9.92
C SER A 217 15.96 -5.67 10.30
N GLU A 218 16.88 -4.95 10.96
CA GLU A 218 16.74 -3.52 11.25
C GLU A 218 16.66 -2.68 9.97
N LYS A 219 17.57 -2.93 9.01
CA LYS A 219 17.55 -2.27 7.69
C LYS A 219 16.25 -2.58 6.96
N LEU A 220 15.74 -3.81 7.03
CA LEU A 220 14.47 -4.19 6.41
C LEU A 220 13.29 -3.40 6.98
N VAL A 221 13.19 -3.28 8.31
CA VAL A 221 12.12 -2.49 8.95
C VAL A 221 12.21 -1.03 8.51
N LYS A 222 13.41 -0.44 8.57
CA LYS A 222 13.64 0.94 8.13
C LYS A 222 13.24 1.17 6.68
N THR A 223 13.66 0.29 5.77
CA THR A 223 13.35 0.42 4.35
C THR A 223 11.87 0.13 4.05
N LEU A 224 11.22 -0.81 4.74
CA LEU A 224 9.76 -1.01 4.67
C LEU A 224 9.02 0.29 5.00
N PHE A 225 9.39 0.95 6.10
CA PHE A 225 8.75 2.19 6.51
C PHE A 225 9.07 3.34 5.56
N GLN A 226 10.30 3.41 5.04
CA GLN A 226 10.67 4.39 4.01
C GLN A 226 9.83 4.23 2.74
N LEU A 227 9.75 3.01 2.20
CA LEU A 227 8.94 2.69 1.02
C LEU A 227 7.47 3.00 1.24
N ALA A 228 6.96 2.74 2.46
CA ALA A 228 5.60 3.09 2.80
C ALA A 228 5.37 4.60 2.86
N ARG A 229 6.35 5.39 3.30
CA ARG A 229 6.29 6.87 3.24
C ARG A 229 6.34 7.38 1.80
N GLU A 230 7.10 6.74 0.93
CA GLU A 230 7.19 7.08 -0.49
C GLU A 230 5.89 6.75 -1.24
N LYS A 231 5.24 5.62 -0.92
CA LYS A 231 4.01 5.14 -1.56
C LYS A 231 2.72 5.53 -0.83
N GLN A 232 2.67 6.72 -0.23
CA GLN A 232 1.46 7.23 0.45
C GLN A 232 0.31 7.47 -0.56
N PRO A 233 -0.96 7.17 -0.20
CA PRO A 233 -1.41 6.56 1.06
C PRO A 233 -1.03 5.08 1.15
N SER A 234 -0.55 4.66 2.31
CA SER A 234 -0.06 3.29 2.52
C SER A 234 -0.55 2.69 3.83
N ILE A 235 -0.69 1.36 3.81
CA ILE A 235 -1.08 0.52 4.92
C ILE A 235 -0.03 -0.58 5.07
N ILE A 236 0.65 -0.61 6.21
CA ILE A 236 1.49 -1.74 6.59
C ILE A 236 0.65 -2.69 7.44
N PHE A 237 0.52 -3.93 7.02
CA PHE A 237 -0.12 -5.00 7.76
C PHE A 237 0.95 -5.96 8.27
N ILE A 238 1.06 -6.06 9.59
CA ILE A 238 1.94 -7.01 10.26
C ILE A 238 1.10 -8.16 10.81
N ASP A 239 1.21 -9.34 10.21
CA ASP A 239 0.56 -10.56 10.70
C ASP A 239 1.41 -11.20 11.81
N GLU A 240 0.76 -11.95 12.71
CA GLU A 240 1.40 -12.69 13.81
C GLU A 240 2.29 -11.80 14.71
N VAL A 241 1.86 -10.60 15.09
CA VAL A 241 2.71 -9.71 15.91
C VAL A 241 3.04 -10.28 17.29
N ASP A 242 2.25 -11.23 17.76
CA ASP A 242 2.54 -12.00 18.96
C ASP A 242 3.89 -12.72 18.86
N ALA A 243 4.34 -13.10 17.65
CA ALA A 243 5.69 -13.59 17.40
C ALA A 243 6.79 -12.55 17.73
N LEU A 244 6.50 -11.25 17.62
CA LEU A 244 7.38 -10.14 18.04
C LEU A 244 7.25 -9.79 19.54
N ALA A 245 6.25 -10.35 20.24
CA ALA A 245 5.88 -10.00 21.61
C ALA A 245 6.37 -11.02 22.67
N GLY A 246 7.47 -11.73 22.41
CA GLY A 246 8.07 -12.68 23.35
C GLY A 246 8.30 -12.11 24.76
N ALA A 247 8.11 -12.95 25.79
CA ALA A 247 8.29 -12.56 27.19
C ALA A 247 9.74 -12.10 27.45
N ARG A 248 9.91 -11.00 28.21
CA ARG A 248 11.18 -10.29 28.48
C ARG A 248 12.28 -11.09 29.23
N GLY A 249 12.19 -12.42 29.31
CA GLY A 249 13.06 -13.27 30.15
C GLY A 249 14.14 -14.09 29.42
N GLY A 250 14.14 -14.15 28.08
CA GLY A 250 15.11 -14.97 27.31
C GLY A 250 15.32 -14.48 25.88
N GLU A 251 15.06 -13.21 25.62
CA GLU A 251 15.01 -12.62 24.29
C GLU A 251 16.43 -12.38 23.74
N HIS A 252 16.71 -12.91 22.54
CA HIS A 252 17.98 -12.70 21.83
C HIS A 252 18.19 -11.22 21.50
N ASP A 253 19.40 -10.67 21.67
CA ASP A 253 19.66 -9.23 21.50
C ASP A 253 19.23 -8.67 20.13
N ALA A 254 19.26 -9.50 19.08
CA ALA A 254 18.77 -9.11 17.75
C ALA A 254 17.27 -8.77 17.75
N MET A 255 16.46 -9.53 18.47
CA MET A 255 15.01 -9.31 18.56
C MET A 255 14.68 -7.97 19.23
N ARG A 256 15.42 -7.64 20.30
CA ARG A 256 15.27 -6.36 21.00
C ARG A 256 15.57 -5.16 20.11
N ARG A 257 16.60 -5.26 19.26
CA ARG A 257 16.95 -4.19 18.32
C ARG A 257 15.88 -4.02 17.24
N VAL A 258 15.39 -5.11 16.66
CA VAL A 258 14.27 -5.07 15.68
C VAL A 258 13.02 -4.44 16.28
N LYS A 259 12.66 -4.80 17.51
CA LYS A 259 11.52 -4.20 18.22
C LYS A 259 11.71 -2.71 18.46
N THR A 260 12.92 -2.31 18.84
CA THR A 260 13.28 -0.89 19.06
C THR A 260 13.17 -0.11 17.75
N GLU A 261 13.67 -0.67 16.65
CA GLU A 261 13.60 -0.07 15.32
C GLU A 261 12.15 0.07 14.84
N LEU A 262 11.32 -0.97 15.03
CA LEU A 262 9.90 -0.93 14.69
C LEU A 262 9.17 0.19 15.43
N LEU A 263 9.38 0.31 16.74
CA LEU A 263 8.76 1.36 17.56
C LEU A 263 9.24 2.75 17.13
N THR A 264 10.54 2.92 16.89
CA THR A 264 11.15 4.19 16.46
C THR A 264 10.61 4.62 15.10
N SER A 265 10.55 3.67 14.16
CA SER A 265 10.02 3.89 12.81
C SER A 265 8.53 4.26 12.80
N MET A 266 7.74 3.73 13.75
CA MET A 266 6.32 4.04 13.92
C MET A 266 6.04 5.41 14.53
N ASP A 267 6.88 5.86 15.46
CA ASP A 267 6.72 7.18 16.08
C ASP A 267 7.02 8.32 15.09
N GLY A 268 7.73 8.01 14.00
CA GLY A 268 8.12 8.97 12.97
C GLY A 268 9.38 9.77 13.33
N LEU A 269 10.13 9.32 14.34
CA LEU A 269 11.42 9.88 14.73
C LEU A 269 12.53 9.34 13.82
N SER A 270 12.47 9.68 12.54
CA SER A 270 13.54 9.47 11.54
C SER A 270 13.28 10.31 10.30
#